data_AF-A0A369KT31-F1
#
_entry.id   AF-A0A369KT31-F1
#
_cell.length_a   1.000
_cell.length_b   1.000
_cell.length_c   1.000
_cell.angle_alpha   90.00
_cell.angle_beta   90.00
_cell.angle_gamma   90.00
#
_symmetry.space_group_name_H-M   'P 1'
#
loop_
_entity.id
_entity.type
_entity.pdbx_description
1 polymer ?
#
loop_
_entity_poly.entity_id
_entity_poly.type
_entity_poly.pdbx_seq_one_letter_code
_entity_poly.pdbx_strand_id
1 'polypeptide(L)' 'MNIKIVLPSFILIYLLLSLSAVFGIGYVIDWVPEATLGQKFNGYVIEGLKKQFLLKSLCAVIASIALSLVIPNRTAGKRM' A
#
# COMPACT_ATOMS: atom_id res chain seq x y z
N MET A 1 -16.78 -1.37 -14.40
CA MET A 1 -15.42 -1.42 -13.84
C MET A 1 -14.58 -0.30 -14.43
N ASN A 2 -14.16 0.68 -13.65
CA ASN A 2 -13.29 1.75 -14.12
C ASN A 2 -11.82 1.29 -14.06
N ILE A 3 -11.35 0.67 -15.14
CA ILE A 3 -10.01 0.07 -15.22
C ILE A 3 -8.88 1.08 -14.94
N LYS A 4 -9.09 2.37 -15.24
CA LYS A 4 -8.11 3.44 -15.02
C LYS A 4 -7.83 3.70 -13.54
N ILE A 5 -8.77 3.32 -12.66
CA ILE A 5 -8.66 3.53 -11.21
C ILE A 5 -8.08 2.30 -10.49
N VAL A 6 -8.13 1.12 -11.11
CA VAL A 6 -7.70 -0.15 -10.47
C VAL A 6 -6.22 -0.08 -10.05
N LEU A 7 -5.31 0.27 -10.96
CA LEU A 7 -3.88 0.34 -10.64
C LEU A 7 -3.53 1.39 -9.56
N PRO A 8 -3.94 2.67 -9.67
CA PRO A 8 -3.61 3.66 -8.66
C PRO A 8 -4.27 3.35 -7.30
N SER A 9 -5.50 2.83 -7.29
CA SER A 9 -6.16 2.43 -6.04
C SER A 9 -5.48 1.22 -5.39
N PHE A 10 -5.05 0.24 -6.18
CA PHE A 10 -4.26 -0.88 -5.69
C PHE A 10 -2.99 -0.40 -4.97
N ILE A 11 -2.21 0.48 -5.62
CA ILE A 11 -0.97 1.03 -5.04
C ILE A 11 -1.28 1.78 -3.75
N LEU A 12 -2.28 2.65 -3.76
CA LEU A 12 -2.64 3.45 -2.59
C LEU A 12 -3.08 2.57 -1.41
N ILE A 13 -3.96 1.59 -1.65
CA ILE A 13 -4.46 0.68 -0.61
C ILE A 13 -3.31 -0.18 -0.06
N TYR A 14 -2.44 -0.69 -0.93
CA TYR A 14 -1.28 -1.46 -0.50
C TYR A 14 -0.33 -0.64 0.40
N LEU A 15 -0.07 0.61 0.03
CA LEU A 15 0.73 1.51 0.84
C LEU A 15 0.05 1.78 2.19
N LEU A 16 -1.25 2.06 2.21
CA LEU A 16 -2.03 2.26 3.44
C LEU A 16 -1.96 1.04 4.38
N LEU A 17 -2.13 -0.16 3.86
CA LEU A 17 -1.99 -1.40 4.64
C LEU A 17 -0.55 -1.58 5.16
N SER A 18 0.44 -1.08 4.42
CA SER A 18 1.84 -1.17 4.81
C SER A 18 2.26 -0.12 5.85
N LEU A 19 1.54 1.00 5.99
CA LEU A 19 1.86 2.04 6.98
C LEU A 19 1.97 1.46 8.39
N SER A 20 1.01 0.64 8.81
CA SER A 20 1.03 0.04 10.15
C SER A 20 2.26 -0.84 10.38
N ALA A 21 2.74 -1.53 9.34
CA ALA A 21 3.97 -2.30 9.43
C ALA A 21 5.19 -1.38 9.49
N VAL A 22 5.27 -0.35 8.63
CA VAL A 22 6.39 0.59 8.59
C VAL A 22 6.63 1.30 9.94
N PHE A 23 5.57 1.62 10.68
CA PHE A 23 5.68 2.21 12.03
C PHE A 23 5.78 1.17 13.17
N GLY A 24 5.99 -0.10 12.84
CA GLY A 24 6.17 -1.17 13.81
C GLY A 24 7.49 -1.07 14.57
N ILE A 25 7.55 -1.75 15.71
CA ILE A 25 8.75 -1.90 16.54
C ILE A 25 9.25 -3.34 16.41
N GLY A 26 10.56 -3.56 16.60
CA GLY A 26 11.17 -4.88 16.62
C GLY A 26 11.84 -5.25 15.30
N TYR A 27 12.22 -4.24 14.52
CA TYR A 27 13.04 -4.44 13.34
C TYR A 27 14.49 -4.71 13.73
N VAL A 28 15.22 -5.47 12.91
CA VAL A 28 16.63 -5.79 13.19
C VAL A 28 17.44 -4.51 13.39
N ILE A 29 17.10 -3.45 12.65
CA ILE A 29 17.77 -2.15 12.70
C ILE A 29 17.55 -1.36 14.00
N ASP A 30 16.55 -1.74 14.81
CA ASP A 30 16.35 -1.17 16.15
C ASP A 30 17.49 -1.56 17.10
N TRP A 31 18.05 -2.75 16.89
CA TRP A 31 19.09 -3.35 17.73
C TRP A 31 20.52 -2.99 17.27
N VAL A 32 20.66 -2.18 16.22
CA VAL A 32 21.96 -1.72 15.71
C VAL A 32 22.25 -0.32 16.27
N PRO A 33 23.16 -0.18 17.25
CA PRO A 33 23.43 1.10 17.89
C PRO A 33 24.08 2.13 16.96
N GLU A 34 24.87 1.68 15.98
CA GLU A 34 25.54 2.55 14.99
C GLU A 34 24.66 2.92 13.79
N ALA A 35 23.42 2.44 13.73
CA ALA A 35 22.54 2.71 12.59
C ALA A 35 22.08 4.17 12.57
N THR A 36 22.43 4.87 11.50
CA THR A 36 21.98 6.24 11.24
C THR A 36 20.46 6.31 11.05
N LEU A 37 19.88 7.50 11.25
CA LEU A 37 18.44 7.73 11.04
C LEU A 37 17.98 7.36 9.62
N GLY A 38 18.79 7.67 8.60
CA GLY A 38 18.48 7.32 7.21
C GLY A 38 18.47 5.81 6.97
N GLN A 39 19.39 5.07 7.59
CA GLN A 39 19.40 3.60 7.53
C GLN A 39 18.18 3.02 8.24
N LYS A 40 17.84 3.51 9.44
CA LYS A 40 16.64 3.10 10.19
C LYS A 40 15.37 3.32 9.38
N PHE A 41 15.20 4.52 8.81
CA PHE A 41 14.07 4.84 7.94
C PHE A 41 13.97 3.88 6.75
N ASN A 42 15.08 3.63 6.05
CA ASN A 42 15.08 2.73 4.90
C ASN A 42 14.75 1.28 5.32
N GLY A 43 15.29 0.82 6.45
CA GLY A 43 14.98 -0.48 7.04
C GLY A 43 13.49 -0.64 7.33
N TYR A 44 12.89 0.33 8.05
CA TYR A 44 11.46 0.31 8.37
C TYR A 44 10.56 0.31 7.14
N VAL A 45 10.89 1.13 6.14
CA VAL A 45 10.10 1.23 4.91
C VAL A 45 10.18 -0.07 4.12
N ILE A 46 11.39 -0.60 3.90
CA ILE A 46 11.58 -1.83 3.10
C ILE A 46 10.98 -3.03 3.82
N GLU A 47 11.28 -3.22 5.11
CA GLU A 47 10.76 -4.35 5.88
C GLU A 47 9.25 -4.25 6.06
N GLY A 48 8.73 -3.06 6.37
CA GLY A 48 7.30 -2.82 6.49
C GLY A 48 6.54 -3.10 5.19
N LEU A 49 7.11 -2.73 4.03
CA LEU A 49 6.54 -3.05 2.72
C LEU A 49 6.57 -4.55 2.42
N LYS A 50 7.63 -5.27 2.78
CA LYS A 50 7.76 -6.72 2.53
C LYS A 50 6.98 -7.60 3.51
N LYS A 51 6.81 -7.14 4.76
CA LYS A 51 6.11 -7.91 5.80
C LYS A 51 4.70 -8.24 5.36
N GLN A 52 4.35 -9.53 5.32
CA GLN A 52 3.04 -10.04 4.89
C GLN A 52 2.63 -9.57 3.48
N PHE A 53 3.59 -9.47 2.53
CA PHE A 53 3.32 -8.94 1.19
C PHE A 53 2.14 -9.65 0.51
N LEU A 54 2.05 -10.99 0.57
CA LEU A 54 0.98 -11.76 -0.07
C LEU A 54 -0.41 -11.34 0.41
N LEU A 55 -0.56 -11.21 1.74
CA LEU A 55 -1.85 -10.85 2.33
C LEU A 55 -2.24 -9.42 1.97
N LYS A 56 -1.29 -8.47 2.07
CA LYS A 56 -1.54 -7.07 1.71
C LYS A 56 -1.85 -6.91 0.21
N SER A 57 -1.13 -7.64 -0.65
CA SER A 57 -1.40 -7.65 -2.09
C SER A 57 -2.79 -8.21 -2.38
N LEU A 58 -3.18 -9.33 -1.77
CA LEU A 58 -4.51 -9.91 -1.96
C LEU A 58 -5.62 -8.93 -1.52
N CYS A 59 -5.49 -8.35 -0.33
CA CYS A 59 -6.42 -7.34 0.16
C CYS A 59 -6.50 -6.12 -0.77
N ALA A 60 -5.35 -5.63 -1.24
CA ALA A 60 -5.30 -4.49 -2.16
C ALA A 60 -5.95 -4.81 -3.52
N VAL A 61 -5.77 -6.02 -4.06
CA VAL A 61 -6.45 -6.45 -5.30
C VAL A 61 -7.96 -6.43 -5.09
N ILE A 62 -8.47 -7.11 -4.07
CA ILE A 62 -9.91 -7.20 -3.79
C ILE A 62 -10.51 -5.80 -3.60
N ALA A 63 -9.86 -4.96 -2.78
CA ALA A 63 -10.34 -3.61 -2.49
C ALA A 63 -10.26 -2.68 -3.72
N SER A 64 -9.22 -2.79 -4.56
CA SER A 64 -9.11 -2.02 -5.80
C SER A 64 -10.19 -2.38 -6.83
N ILE A 65 -10.52 -3.67 -6.93
CA ILE A 65 -11.60 -4.15 -7.80
C ILE A 65 -12.93 -3.62 -7.26
N ALA A 66 -13.21 -3.79 -5.96
CA ALA A 66 -14.42 -3.28 -5.32
C ALA A 66 -14.58 -1.77 -5.54
N LEU A 67 -13.51 -0.98 -5.31
CA LEU A 67 -13.54 0.46 -5.51
C LEU A 67 -13.80 0.84 -6.98
N SER A 68 -13.22 0.11 -7.92
CA SER A 68 -13.43 0.34 -9.36
C SER A 68 -14.85 0.01 -9.85
N LEU A 69 -15.62 -0.77 -9.08
CA LEU A 69 -17.04 -1.04 -9.33
C LEU A 69 -17.92 0.05 -8.72
N VAL A 70 -17.56 0.56 -7.54
CA VAL A 70 -18.31 1.61 -6.84
C VAL A 70 -18.14 2.97 -7.49
N ILE A 71 -16.93 3.33 -7.97
CA ILE A 71 -16.69 4.62 -8.61
C ILE A 71 -17.25 4.59 -10.05
N PRO A 72 -18.31 5.37 -10.36
CA PRO A 72 -18.86 5.41 -11.71
C PRO A 72 -17.83 5.98 -12.67
N ASN A 73 -17.82 5.47 -13.90
CA ASN A 73 -17.07 6.10 -14.98
C ASN A 73 -17.72 7.46 -15.27
N ARG A 74 -17.16 8.55 -14.70
CA ARG A 74 -17.65 9.93 -14.92
C ARG A 74 -17.67 10.35 -16.39
N THR A 75 -17.02 9.58 -17.28
CA THR A 75 -17.06 9.74 -18.73
C THR A 75 -18.36 9.26 -19.38
N ALA A 76 -19.16 8.40 -18.72
CA ALA A 76 -20.44 7.93 -19.26
C ALA A 76 -21.57 8.95 -19.10
N GLY A 77 -21.45 9.90 -18.16
CA GLY A 77 -22.47 10.93 -17.87
C GLY A 77 -22.37 12.21 -18.70
N LYS A 78 -21.44 12.31 -19.67
CA LYS A 78 -21.31 13.48 -20.57
C LYS A 78 -22.06 13.31 -21.92
N ARG A 79 -22.92 12.29 -22.04
CA ARG A 79 -23.72 12.00 -23.25
C ARG A 79 -25.24 12.04 -22.97
N MET A 80 -25.70 12.88 -22.06
CA MET A 80 -27.12 13.28 -21.99
C MET A 80 -27.19 14.80 -21.94
#